data_AF-A0A1D9H8N2-F1
#
_entry.id   AF-A0A1D9H8N2-F1
#
_cell.length_a   1.000
_cell.length_b   1.000
_cell.length_c   1.000
_cell.angle_alpha   90.00
_cell.angle_beta   90.00
_cell.angle_gamma   90.00
#
_symmetry.space_group_name_H-M   'P 1'
#
loop_
_entity.id
_entity.type
_entity.pdbx_description
1 polymer ?
#
loop_
_entity_poly.entity_id
_entity_poly.type
_entity_poly.pdbx_seq_one_letter_code
_entity_poly.pdbx_strand_id
1 'polypeptide(L)'
;MNHPDWNEHGRRQQLARFGYRTEAQAPAPLAFDAEWSRLQADFPCPPGQRVPTYAALDTAAAELARQYMRDRFQLDSLLNQCDAIHADIVALGPHPEVVERYASARDAFEDAVERFGVLRGRLQSALAAAAAAATAGDAPGAGVPADIIRPSKEDS
;
A
#
# COMPACT_ATOMS: atom_id res chain seq x y z
N MET A 1 18.00 13.74 -32.21
CA MET A 1 17.38 14.52 -31.12
C MET A 1 16.54 13.57 -30.28
N ASN A 2 17.08 13.08 -29.16
CA ASN A 2 16.30 12.37 -28.15
C ASN A 2 15.70 13.45 -27.25
N HIS A 3 14.39 13.69 -27.31
CA HIS A 3 13.71 14.62 -26.42
C HIS A 3 13.58 13.99 -25.02
N PRO A 4 14.32 14.45 -23.99
CA PRO A 4 14.24 13.89 -22.64
C PRO A 4 12.84 14.07 -22.01
N ASP A 5 12.10 15.10 -22.44
CA ASP A 5 10.74 15.40 -21.98
C ASP A 5 9.77 14.22 -22.18
N TRP A 6 9.95 13.39 -23.21
CA TRP A 6 9.06 12.25 -23.49
C TRP A 6 9.19 11.12 -22.48
N ASN A 7 10.40 10.87 -21.97
CA ASN A 7 10.63 9.81 -20.98
C ASN A 7 10.07 10.21 -19.61
N GLU A 8 10.26 11.48 -19.22
CA GLU A 8 9.76 12.05 -17.97
C GLU A 8 8.22 12.09 -17.94
N HIS A 9 7.60 12.61 -19.01
CA HIS A 9 6.16 12.71 -19.13
C HIS A 9 5.50 11.32 -19.18
N GLY A 10 6.12 10.37 -19.88
CA GLY A 10 5.69 8.97 -19.91
C GLY A 10 5.76 8.29 -18.54
N ARG A 11 6.85 8.51 -17.79
CA ARG A 11 7.01 7.98 -16.43
C ARG A 11 5.98 8.56 -15.46
N ARG A 12 5.78 9.88 -15.47
CA ARG A 12 4.76 10.54 -14.63
C ARG A 12 3.35 10.07 -14.97
N GLN A 13 3.04 9.90 -16.25
CA GLN A 13 1.73 9.40 -16.68
C GLN A 13 1.50 7.94 -16.30
N GLN A 14 2.54 7.10 -16.25
CA GLN A 14 2.44 5.75 -15.69
C GLN A 14 2.23 5.77 -14.17
N LEU A 15 2.95 6.62 -13.44
CA LEU A 15 2.84 6.71 -11.98
C LEU A 15 1.48 7.29 -11.52
N ALA A 16 0.89 8.21 -12.29
CA ALA A 16 -0.45 8.73 -12.02
C ALA A 16 -1.53 7.63 -11.96
N ARG A 17 -1.35 6.53 -12.73
CA ARG A 17 -2.26 5.36 -12.68
C ARG A 17 -2.24 4.63 -11.34
N PHE A 18 -1.18 4.84 -10.55
CA PHE A 18 -1.01 4.32 -9.19
C PHE A 18 -1.25 5.40 -8.13
N GLY A 19 -1.82 6.55 -8.49
CA GLY A 19 -2.22 7.58 -7.53
C GLY A 19 -1.12 8.54 -7.05
N TYR A 20 0.07 8.51 -7.66
CA TYR A 20 1.13 9.50 -7.40
C TYR A 20 0.66 10.91 -7.79
N ARG A 21 0.85 11.91 -6.92
CA ARG A 21 0.44 13.31 -7.19
C ARG A 21 1.55 14.09 -7.88
N THR A 22 1.18 14.85 -8.91
CA THR A 22 2.12 15.61 -9.77
C THR A 22 2.47 16.99 -9.21
N GLU A 23 1.77 17.47 -8.18
CA GLU A 23 2.01 18.77 -7.55
C GLU A 23 2.39 18.60 -6.09
N ALA A 24 3.45 19.28 -5.66
CA ALA A 24 3.88 19.36 -4.27
C ALA A 24 2.84 20.14 -3.44
N GLN A 25 1.89 19.45 -2.82
CA GLN A 25 0.95 20.06 -1.88
C GLN A 25 1.58 20.18 -0.48
N ALA A 26 1.35 21.33 0.15
CA ALA A 26 1.66 21.56 1.56
C ALA A 26 1.01 20.49 2.46
N PRO A 27 1.61 20.15 3.62
CA PRO A 27 1.15 19.05 4.47
C PRO A 27 -0.18 19.43 5.14
N ALA A 28 -1.29 19.15 4.46
CA ALA A 28 -2.60 19.09 5.09
C ALA A 28 -2.69 17.84 5.99
N PRO A 29 -3.50 17.84 7.06
CA PRO A 29 -3.77 16.64 7.83
C PRO A 29 -4.28 15.53 6.89
N LEU A 30 -3.69 14.34 7.01
CA LEU A 30 -4.09 13.21 6.19
C LEU A 30 -5.52 12.80 6.52
N ALA A 31 -6.41 12.94 5.55
CA ALA A 31 -7.72 12.32 5.57
C ALA A 31 -7.56 10.81 5.34
N PHE A 32 -7.19 10.07 6.40
CA PHE A 32 -6.79 8.67 6.31
C PHE A 32 -7.83 7.76 5.64
N ASP A 33 -9.13 7.97 5.88
CA ASP A 33 -10.17 7.19 5.21
C ASP A 33 -10.14 7.38 3.68
N ALA A 34 -10.10 8.64 3.23
CA ALA A 34 -10.13 8.98 1.82
C ALA A 34 -8.86 8.52 1.10
N GLU A 35 -7.71 8.62 1.77
CA GLU A 35 -6.43 8.18 1.23
C GLU A 35 -6.35 6.65 1.17
N TRP A 36 -6.78 5.96 2.24
CA TRP A 36 -6.85 4.50 2.26
C TRP A 36 -7.74 3.96 1.14
N SER A 37 -8.92 4.53 0.92
CA SER A 37 -9.82 4.12 -0.17
C SER A 37 -9.17 4.16 -1.55
N ARG A 38 -8.23 5.08 -1.80
CA ARG A 38 -7.50 5.15 -3.08
C ARG A 38 -6.45 4.05 -3.20
N LEU A 39 -5.83 3.69 -2.08
CA LEU A 39 -4.71 2.75 -2.01
C LEU A 39 -5.13 1.30 -1.83
N GLN A 40 -6.42 1.02 -1.57
CA GLN A 40 -6.92 -0.35 -1.46
C GLN A 40 -6.58 -1.22 -2.69
N ALA A 41 -6.51 -0.62 -3.89
CA ALA A 41 -6.14 -1.33 -5.11
C ALA A 41 -4.71 -1.88 -5.12
N ASP A 42 -3.83 -1.38 -4.24
CA ASP A 42 -2.47 -1.89 -4.08
C ASP A 42 -2.42 -3.25 -3.39
N PHE A 43 -3.52 -3.71 -2.79
CA PHE A 43 -3.58 -4.95 -2.03
C PHE A 43 -4.47 -5.97 -2.73
N PRO A 44 -3.90 -7.01 -3.37
CA PRO A 44 -4.70 -8.06 -3.97
C PRO A 44 -5.52 -8.80 -2.91
N CYS A 45 -6.79 -9.04 -3.22
CA CYS A 45 -7.68 -9.89 -2.44
C CYS A 45 -8.08 -11.15 -3.24
N PRO A 46 -8.34 -12.27 -2.56
CA PRO A 46 -9.00 -13.42 -3.17
C PRO A 46 -10.35 -13.05 -3.82
N PRO A 47 -10.81 -13.81 -4.82
CA PRO A 47 -12.13 -13.61 -5.42
C PRO A 47 -13.24 -13.57 -4.36
N GLY A 48 -14.15 -12.59 -4.49
CA GLY A 48 -15.26 -12.41 -3.54
C GLY A 48 -14.91 -11.67 -2.25
N GLN A 49 -13.62 -11.40 -1.99
CA GLN A 49 -13.17 -10.58 -0.87
C GLN A 49 -12.80 -9.16 -1.33
N ARG A 50 -12.85 -8.22 -0.40
CA ARG A 50 -12.41 -6.84 -0.61
C ARG A 50 -11.50 -6.42 0.54
N VAL A 51 -10.58 -5.52 0.26
CA VAL A 51 -9.78 -4.86 1.30
C VAL A 51 -10.75 -4.11 2.24
N PRO A 52 -10.65 -4.30 3.56
CA PRO A 52 -11.49 -3.59 4.52
C PRO A 52 -11.37 -2.08 4.39
N THR A 53 -12.45 -1.36 4.72
CA THR A 53 -12.38 0.09 4.92
C THR A 53 -11.44 0.40 6.09
N TYR A 54 -10.91 1.62 6.14
CA TYR A 54 -9.93 1.98 7.16
C TYR A 54 -10.50 1.84 8.58
N ALA A 55 -11.77 2.25 8.78
CA ALA A 55 -12.50 2.08 10.03
C ALA A 55 -12.74 0.61 10.44
N ALA A 56 -12.66 -0.34 9.51
CA ALA A 56 -12.83 -1.76 9.77
C ALA A 56 -11.50 -2.51 10.01
N LEU A 57 -10.36 -1.81 9.96
CA LEU A 57 -9.07 -2.39 10.29
C LEU A 57 -8.94 -2.57 11.81
N ASP A 58 -8.31 -3.66 12.22
CA ASP A 58 -7.82 -3.77 13.59
C ASP A 58 -6.69 -2.74 13.87
N THR A 59 -6.35 -2.56 15.14
CA THR A 59 -5.36 -1.56 15.56
C THR A 59 -4.00 -1.74 14.88
N ALA A 60 -3.52 -2.99 14.73
CA ALA A 60 -2.21 -3.26 14.15
C ALA A 60 -2.18 -2.99 12.64
N ALA A 61 -3.20 -3.42 11.92
CA ALA A 61 -3.37 -3.13 10.50
C ALA A 61 -3.59 -1.63 10.25
N ALA A 62 -4.34 -0.94 11.12
CA ALA A 62 -4.56 0.50 11.02
C ALA A 62 -3.26 1.31 11.22
N GLU A 63 -2.36 0.86 12.11
CA GLU A 63 -1.02 1.46 12.28
C GLU A 63 -0.17 1.31 11.03
N LEU A 64 -0.09 0.09 10.48
CA LEU A 64 0.62 -0.18 9.25
C LEU A 64 0.05 0.62 8.06
N ALA A 65 -1.27 0.72 7.96
CA ALA A 65 -1.93 1.52 6.92
C ALA A 65 -1.62 3.03 7.05
N ARG A 66 -1.56 3.58 8.28
CA ARG A 66 -1.13 4.98 8.50
C ARG A 66 0.30 5.21 8.05
N GLN A 67 1.20 4.29 8.39
CA GLN A 67 2.59 4.39 7.96
C GLN A 67 2.67 4.29 6.43
N TYR A 68 1.94 3.36 5.82
CA TYR A 68 1.90 3.16 4.38
C TYR A 68 1.45 4.44 3.66
N MET A 69 0.35 5.05 4.11
CA MET A 69 -0.13 6.32 3.56
C MET A 69 0.92 7.42 3.66
N ARG A 70 1.57 7.60 4.81
CA ARG A 70 2.61 8.63 5.00
C ARG A 70 3.83 8.38 4.12
N ASP A 71 4.31 7.15 4.07
CA ASP A 71 5.49 6.80 3.28
C ASP A 71 5.23 6.98 1.79
N ARG A 72 3.98 6.82 1.34
CA ARG A 72 3.59 7.15 -0.03
C ARG A 72 3.81 8.64 -0.33
N PHE A 73 3.35 9.56 0.52
CA PHE A 73 3.64 10.99 0.33
C PHE A 73 5.14 11.29 0.35
N GLN A 74 5.89 10.60 1.20
CA GLN A 74 7.34 10.77 1.25
C GLN A 74 8.01 10.32 -0.06
N LEU A 75 7.56 9.21 -0.65
CA LEU A 75 8.04 8.76 -1.96
C LEU A 75 7.74 9.77 -3.07
N ASP A 76 6.52 10.32 -3.10
CA ASP A 76 6.16 11.36 -4.06
C ASP A 76 7.09 12.57 -3.91
N SER A 77 7.37 12.99 -2.67
CA SER A 77 8.27 14.11 -2.38
C SER A 77 9.71 13.84 -2.83
N LEU A 78 10.23 12.64 -2.58
CA LEU A 78 11.59 12.25 -2.98
C LEU A 78 11.72 12.16 -4.50
N LEU A 79 10.71 11.61 -5.17
CA LEU A 79 10.68 11.57 -6.64
C LEU A 79 10.67 12.98 -7.22
N ASN A 80 9.84 13.88 -6.70
CA ASN A 80 9.81 15.27 -7.14
C ASN A 80 11.15 15.98 -6.93
N GLN A 81 11.90 15.62 -5.87
CA GLN A 81 13.25 16.14 -5.65
C GLN A 81 14.25 15.61 -6.69
N CYS A 82 14.22 14.31 -7.00
CA CYS A 82 15.03 13.72 -8.07
C CYS A 82 14.77 14.43 -9.41
N ASP A 83 13.50 14.60 -9.76
CA ASP A 83 13.06 15.24 -10.99
C ASP A 83 13.52 16.71 -11.07
N ALA A 84 13.41 17.46 -9.97
CA ALA A 84 13.88 18.85 -9.91
C ALA A 84 15.39 18.97 -10.15
N ILE A 85 16.19 18.10 -9.53
CA ILE A 85 17.65 18.12 -9.72
C ILE A 85 18.01 17.62 -11.13
N HIS A 86 17.26 16.67 -11.69
CA HIS A 86 17.46 16.24 -13.06
C HIS A 86 17.21 17.39 -14.05
N ALA A 87 16.17 18.20 -13.82
CA ALA A 87 15.93 19.41 -14.60
C ALA A 87 17.09 20.41 -14.50
N ASP A 88 17.69 20.60 -13.31
CA ASP A 88 18.90 21.42 -13.15
C ASP A 88 20.06 20.91 -14.02
N ILE A 89 20.28 19.58 -14.09
CA ILE A 89 21.32 18.97 -14.94
C ILE A 89 21.06 19.27 -16.42
N VAL A 90 19.80 19.17 -16.86
CA VAL A 90 19.41 19.46 -18.25
C VAL A 90 19.62 20.93 -18.58
N ALA A 91 19.31 21.84 -17.66
CA ALA A 91 19.38 23.28 -17.89
C ALA A 91 20.82 23.84 -17.79
N LEU A 92 21.61 23.38 -16.83
CA LEU A 92 22.93 23.93 -16.50
C LEU A 92 24.07 23.08 -17.07
N GLY A 93 23.80 21.85 -17.48
CA GLY A 93 24.81 20.86 -17.85
C GLY A 93 25.25 20.00 -16.64
N PRO A 94 26.00 18.91 -16.89
CA PRO A 94 26.36 17.92 -15.87
C PRO A 94 27.55 18.39 -15.01
N HIS A 95 27.35 19.45 -14.24
CA HIS A 95 28.32 19.89 -13.25
C HIS A 95 28.48 18.83 -12.15
N PRO A 96 29.70 18.52 -11.70
CA PRO A 96 29.95 17.48 -10.70
C PRO A 96 29.06 17.62 -9.45
N GLU A 97 28.92 18.82 -8.90
CA GLU A 97 28.10 19.10 -7.71
C GLU A 97 26.61 18.79 -7.91
N VAL A 98 26.07 19.07 -9.11
CA VAL A 98 24.65 18.80 -9.42
C VAL A 98 24.43 17.31 -9.65
N VAL A 99 25.40 16.63 -10.29
CA VAL A 99 25.38 15.18 -10.49
C VAL A 99 25.47 14.44 -9.15
N GLU A 100 26.32 14.88 -8.24
CA GLU A 100 26.43 14.31 -6.88
C GLU A 100 25.14 14.51 -6.08
N ARG A 101 24.54 15.70 -6.13
CA ARG A 101 23.22 15.96 -5.53
C ARG A 101 22.14 15.03 -6.08
N TYR A 102 22.12 14.82 -7.40
CA TYR A 102 21.15 13.93 -8.03
C TYR A 102 21.36 12.48 -7.58
N ALA A 103 22.62 12.01 -7.55
CA ALA A 103 22.95 10.67 -7.08
C ALA A 103 22.46 10.47 -5.63
N SER A 104 22.77 11.40 -4.71
CA SER A 104 22.30 11.31 -3.32
C SER A 104 20.79 11.34 -3.18
N ALA A 105 20.08 12.18 -3.94
CA ALA A 105 18.62 12.23 -3.91
C ALA A 105 18.02 10.91 -4.43
N ARG A 106 18.63 10.34 -5.47
CA ARG A 106 18.21 9.07 -6.04
C ARG A 106 18.45 7.89 -5.09
N ASP A 107 19.59 7.84 -4.42
CA ASP A 107 19.87 6.82 -3.40
C ASP A 107 18.82 6.88 -2.28
N ALA A 108 18.50 8.09 -1.79
CA ALA A 108 17.47 8.28 -0.77
C ALA A 108 16.07 7.83 -1.24
N PHE A 109 15.73 8.06 -2.51
CA PHE A 109 14.50 7.58 -3.11
C PHE A 109 14.48 6.05 -3.23
N GLU A 110 15.56 5.43 -3.73
CA GLU A 110 15.67 3.98 -3.90
C GLU A 110 15.55 3.27 -2.55
N ASP A 111 16.27 3.75 -1.53
CA ASP A 111 16.17 3.29 -0.14
C ASP A 111 14.74 3.38 0.41
N ALA A 112 14.03 4.47 0.11
CA ALA A 112 12.65 4.65 0.54
C ALA A 112 11.70 3.68 -0.19
N VAL A 113 11.93 3.41 -1.47
CA VAL A 113 11.14 2.44 -2.26
C VAL A 113 11.29 1.03 -1.68
N GLU A 114 12.51 0.63 -1.31
CA GLU A 114 12.74 -0.68 -0.68
C GLU A 114 11.98 -0.82 0.65
N ARG A 115 12.10 0.18 1.53
CA ARG A 115 11.37 0.20 2.82
C ARG A 115 9.85 0.17 2.60
N PHE A 116 9.36 0.92 1.63
CA PHE A 116 7.95 0.95 1.28
C PHE A 116 7.44 -0.41 0.76
N GLY A 117 8.25 -1.12 -0.03
CA GLY A 117 7.96 -2.48 -0.48
C GLY A 117 7.85 -3.46 0.69
N VAL A 118 8.78 -3.40 1.65
CA VAL A 118 8.72 -4.21 2.88
C VAL A 118 7.45 -3.89 3.68
N LEU A 119 7.12 -2.61 3.83
CA LEU A 119 5.92 -2.18 4.55
C LEU A 119 4.63 -2.68 3.87
N ARG A 120 4.55 -2.60 2.54
CA ARG A 120 3.43 -3.14 1.76
C ARG A 120 3.24 -4.63 2.03
N GLY A 121 4.33 -5.40 2.02
CA GLY A 121 4.30 -6.83 2.30
C GLY A 121 3.75 -7.12 3.70
N ARG A 122 4.22 -6.40 4.73
CA ARG A 122 3.73 -6.54 6.10
C ARG A 122 2.24 -6.22 6.22
N LEU A 123 1.80 -5.13 5.60
CA LEU A 123 0.39 -4.73 5.59
C LEU A 123 -0.48 -5.76 4.85
N GLN A 124 -0.04 -6.28 3.71
CA GLN A 124 -0.73 -7.36 2.99
C GLN A 124 -0.91 -8.59 3.88
N SER A 125 0.13 -9.01 4.62
CA SER A 125 0.04 -10.14 5.54
C SER A 125 -0.94 -9.88 6.68
N ALA A 126 -0.95 -8.67 7.25
CA ALA A 126 -1.91 -8.30 8.29
C ALA A 126 -3.36 -8.35 7.78
N LEU A 127 -3.62 -7.81 6.58
CA LEU A 127 -4.93 -7.85 5.94
C LEU A 127 -5.40 -9.29 5.67
N ALA A 128 -4.51 -10.15 5.19
CA ALA A 128 -4.82 -11.56 4.93
C ALA A 128 -5.13 -12.33 6.24
N ALA A 129 -4.38 -12.07 7.31
CA ALA A 129 -4.61 -12.69 8.61
C ALA A 129 -5.97 -12.28 9.20
N ALA A 130 -6.33 -11.00 9.09
CA ALA A 130 -7.64 -10.50 9.53
C ALA A 130 -8.79 -11.14 8.73
N ALA A 131 -8.64 -11.29 7.42
CA ALA A 131 -9.63 -11.96 6.57
C ALA A 131 -9.81 -13.44 6.94
N ALA A 132 -8.72 -14.17 7.19
CA ALA A 132 -8.77 -15.56 7.62
C ALA A 132 -9.47 -15.73 8.97
N ALA A 133 -9.17 -14.86 9.94
CA ALA A 133 -9.83 -14.86 11.25
C ALA A 133 -11.34 -14.64 11.14
N ALA A 134 -11.78 -13.72 10.26
CA ALA A 134 -13.19 -13.48 10.01
C ALA A 134 -13.91 -14.71 9.44
N THR A 135 -13.28 -15.46 8.53
CA THR A 135 -13.87 -16.69 7.96
C THR A 135 -13.93 -17.85 8.96
N ALA A 136 -12.99 -17.94 9.90
CA ALA A 136 -12.98 -18.98 10.93
C ALA A 136 -14.05 -18.74 12.02
N GLY A 137 -14.39 -17.47 12.29
CA GLY A 137 -15.42 -17.08 13.26
C GLY A 137 -16.86 -17.29 12.78
N ASP A 138 -17.07 -17.49 11.47
CA ASP A 138 -18.39 -17.67 10.83
C ASP A 138 -18.75 -19.15 10.59
N ALA A 139 -17.94 -20.09 11.09
CA ALA A 139 -18.26 -21.52 11.03
C ALA A 139 -19.51 -21.81 11.89
N PRO A 140 -20.61 -22.33 11.31
CA PRO A 140 -21.80 -22.66 12.10
C PRO A 140 -21.42 -23.76 13.09
N GLY A 141 -21.63 -23.47 14.39
CA GLY A 141 -21.46 -24.43 15.46
C GLY A 141 -22.14 -25.74 15.08
N ALA A 142 -21.36 -26.82 15.07
CA ALA A 142 -21.84 -28.16 14.85
C ALA A 142 -23.08 -28.40 15.71
N GLY A 143 -24.23 -28.58 15.05
CA GLY A 143 -25.45 -29.02 15.69
C GLY A 143 -25.14 -30.30 16.45
N VAL A 144 -25.35 -30.25 17.76
CA VAL A 144 -25.23 -31.39 18.67
C VAL A 144 -26.03 -32.55 18.06
N PRO A 145 -25.43 -33.73 17.78
CA PRO A 145 -26.22 -34.89 17.44
C PRO A 145 -27.04 -35.24 18.68
N ALA A 146 -28.36 -35.07 18.60
CA ALA A 146 -29.26 -35.59 19.61
C ALA A 146 -29.15 -37.12 19.58
N ASP A 147 -28.40 -37.66 20.54
CA ASP A 147 -28.45 -39.05 20.96
C ASP A 147 -29.91 -39.44 21.22
N ILE A 148 -30.56 -40.07 20.24
CA ILE A 148 -31.79 -40.81 20.50
C ILE A 148 -31.37 -42.11 21.15
N ILE A 149 -31.35 -42.05 22.49
CA ILE A 149 -31.27 -43.19 23.40
C ILE A 149 -32.31 -44.22 22.95
N ARG A 150 -31.82 -45.37 22.53
CA ARG A 150 -32.59 -46.60 22.37
C ARG A 150 -32.43 -47.41 23.65
N PRO A 151 -33.51 -47.72 24.40
CA PRO A 151 -33.51 -48.88 25.25
C PRO A 151 -34.32 -50.00 24.59
N SER A 152 -33.62 -51.10 24.34
CA SER A 152 -34.22 -52.43 24.18
C SER A 152 -35.15 -52.72 25.36
N LYS A 153 -36.30 -53.32 25.06
CA LYS A 153 -37.01 -54.15 26.03
C LYS A 153 -37.53 -55.40 25.32
N GLU A 154 -36.79 -56.48 25.51
CA GLU A 154 -37.29 -57.84 25.40
C GLU A 154 -38.18 -58.17 26.62
N ASP A 155 -39.00 -59.20 26.44
CA ASP A 155 -39.72 -60.02 27.44
C ASP A 155 -41.03 -59.50 28.05
N SER A 156 -42.16 -59.81 27.40
CA SER A 156 -43.14 -60.85 27.82
C SER A 156 -44.31 -60.94 26.86
#